data_AF-A0A2P6NJF0-F1
#
_entry.id   AF-A0A2P6NJF0-F1
#
_cell.length_a   1.000
_cell.length_b   1.000
_cell.length_c   1.000
_cell.angle_alpha   90.00
_cell.angle_beta   90.00
_cell.angle_gamma   90.00
#
_symmetry.space_group_name_H-M   'P 1'
#
loop_
_entity.id
_entity.type
_entity.pdbx_description
1 polymer ?
#
loop_
_entity_poly.entity_id
_entity_poly.type
_entity_poly.pdbx_seq_one_letter_code
_entity_poly.pdbx_strand_id
1 'polypeptide(L)'
;MSGEKRLREEVLKSTGRQEVEKREMECQTDTHFGTASKDPKYMPNLWDQRREAIKIVDLSKKKTHSTQTENSDFRREKTTQHYAPKGNDTQTGISRSTNVATQKQVVTGLRGDTQARMKVVNITMDYHNK
;
A
#
# COMPACT_ATOMS: atom_id res chain seq x y z
N MET A 1 -24.53 22.76 91.12
CA MET A 1 -24.64 22.31 89.71
C MET A 1 -24.43 23.40 88.65
N SER A 2 -24.41 24.70 88.99
CA SER A 2 -24.25 25.82 88.01
C SER A 2 -22.79 26.27 87.80
N GLY A 3 -21.91 26.09 88.80
CA GLY A 3 -20.52 26.57 88.75
C GLY A 3 -19.57 25.76 87.87
N GLU A 4 -19.67 24.42 87.88
CA GLU A 4 -18.75 23.56 87.10
C GLU A 4 -18.95 23.69 85.58
N LYS A 5 -20.18 23.97 85.13
CA LYS A 5 -20.45 24.23 83.70
C LYS A 5 -19.80 25.54 83.25
N ARG A 6 -19.81 26.54 84.12
CA ARG A 6 -19.26 27.88 83.85
C ARG A 6 -17.73 27.85 83.78
N LEU A 7 -17.08 27.11 84.68
CA LEU A 7 -15.63 26.89 84.65
C LEU A 7 -15.18 26.12 83.39
N ARG A 8 -15.96 25.15 82.92
CA ARG A 8 -15.65 24.44 81.67
C ARG A 8 -15.78 25.33 80.43
N GLU A 9 -16.81 26.18 80.35
CA GLU A 9 -16.97 27.13 79.24
C GLU A 9 -15.86 28.19 79.18
N GLU A 10 -15.44 28.72 80.34
CA GLU A 10 -14.36 29.71 80.40
C GLU A 10 -13.01 29.12 80.00
N VAL A 11 -12.72 27.87 80.39
CA VAL A 11 -11.50 27.16 79.98
C VAL A 11 -11.49 26.84 78.48
N LEU A 12 -12.64 26.48 77.89
CA LEU A 12 -12.74 26.28 76.44
C LEU A 12 -12.51 27.59 75.66
N LYS A 13 -13.06 28.72 76.14
CA LYS A 13 -12.86 30.05 75.53
C LYS A 13 -11.44 30.57 75.64
N SER A 14 -10.76 30.37 76.77
CA SER A 14 -9.38 30.86 76.98
C SER A 14 -8.32 30.08 76.19
N THR A 15 -8.60 28.81 75.88
CA THR A 15 -7.73 27.95 75.07
C THR A 15 -7.98 28.12 73.56
N GLY A 16 -8.91 29.00 73.17
CA GLY A 16 -9.25 29.28 71.77
C GLY A 16 -9.87 28.12 70.99
N ARG A 17 -10.25 27.03 71.65
CA ARG A 17 -10.83 25.84 71.00
C ARG A 17 -12.35 25.90 71.08
N GLN A 18 -13.00 26.14 69.95
CA GLN A 18 -14.45 26.00 69.83
C GLN A 18 -14.85 24.51 69.84
N GLU A 19 -16.06 24.19 70.32
CA GLU A 19 -16.61 22.83 70.21
C GLU A 19 -16.72 22.45 68.73
N VAL A 20 -16.11 21.33 68.34
CA VAL A 20 -16.12 20.85 66.97
C VAL A 20 -17.39 20.01 66.76
N GLU A 21 -18.36 20.57 66.05
CA GLU A 21 -19.56 19.84 65.61
C GLU A 21 -19.11 18.70 64.69
N LYS A 22 -19.25 17.44 65.14
CA LYS A 22 -18.89 16.27 64.32
C LYS A 22 -20.02 16.02 63.32
N ARG A 23 -19.74 16.21 62.04
CA ARG A 23 -20.61 15.79 60.94
C ARG A 23 -20.08 14.51 60.34
N GLU A 24 -20.99 13.59 60.03
CA GLU A 24 -20.63 12.43 59.21
C GLU A 24 -20.43 12.90 57.77
N MET A 25 -19.30 12.51 57.19
CA MET A 25 -18.93 12.84 55.82
C MET A 25 -18.72 11.53 55.09
N GLU A 26 -19.65 11.21 54.18
CA GLU A 26 -19.51 10.09 53.27
C GLU A 26 -18.72 10.55 52.04
N CYS A 27 -17.57 9.93 51.78
CA CYS A 27 -16.87 10.07 50.51
C CYS A 27 -17.26 8.89 49.62
N GLN A 28 -18.23 9.11 48.72
CA GLN A 28 -18.51 8.16 47.66
C GLN A 28 -17.33 8.16 46.67
N THR A 29 -16.70 7.01 46.49
CA THR A 29 -15.69 6.85 45.43
C THR A 29 -16.42 6.72 44.11
N ASP A 30 -16.11 7.55 43.12
CA ASP A 30 -16.70 7.44 41.79
C ASP A 30 -16.50 6.03 41.24
N THR A 31 -17.60 5.33 40.96
CA THR A 31 -17.58 3.90 40.55
C THR A 31 -16.87 3.69 39.22
N HIS A 32 -16.79 4.72 38.38
CA HIS A 32 -16.07 4.70 37.11
C HIS A 32 -15.40 6.03 36.86
N PHE A 33 -14.09 6.10 37.10
CA PHE A 33 -13.27 7.15 36.49
C PHE A 33 -13.51 7.12 34.98
N GLY A 34 -13.77 8.28 34.38
CA GLY A 34 -13.82 8.41 32.93
C GLY A 34 -12.54 7.80 32.36
N THR A 35 -12.65 6.64 31.70
CA THR A 35 -11.48 5.91 31.25
C THR A 35 -10.73 6.78 30.27
N ALA A 36 -9.43 6.99 30.52
CA ALA A 36 -8.55 7.69 29.59
C ALA A 36 -8.77 7.14 28.18
N SER A 37 -8.79 8.05 27.19
CA SER A 37 -9.02 7.72 25.78
C SER A 37 -8.20 6.50 25.40
N LYS A 38 -8.88 5.39 25.06
CA LYS A 38 -8.21 4.16 24.62
C LYS A 38 -7.46 4.52 23.34
N ASP A 39 -6.14 4.31 23.34
CA ASP A 39 -5.33 4.56 22.15
C ASP A 39 -5.82 3.64 21.02
N PRO A 40 -6.38 4.17 19.92
CA PRO A 40 -6.86 3.37 18.81
C PRO A 40 -5.72 2.64 18.08
N LYS A 41 -4.46 3.04 18.31
CA LYS A 41 -3.26 2.39 17.76
C LYS A 41 -2.66 1.34 18.68
N TYR A 42 -3.22 1.13 19.87
CA TYR A 42 -2.71 0.11 20.79
C TYR A 42 -2.90 -1.29 20.23
N MET A 43 -1.81 -2.04 20.12
CA MET A 43 -1.82 -3.45 19.74
C MET A 43 -1.45 -4.32 20.96
N PRO A 44 -2.16 -5.43 21.24
CA PRO A 44 -1.84 -6.28 22.39
C PRO A 44 -0.49 -7.02 22.24
N ASN A 45 0.03 -7.14 21.02
CA ASN A 45 1.32 -7.76 20.76
C ASN A 45 2.47 -6.75 20.84
N LEU A 46 3.31 -6.89 21.85
CA LEU A 46 4.49 -6.06 22.09
C LEU A 46 5.51 -6.10 20.95
N TRP A 47 5.64 -7.24 20.26
CA TRP A 47 6.57 -7.36 19.14
C TRP A 47 6.13 -6.52 17.95
N ASP A 48 4.83 -6.38 17.74
CA ASP A 48 4.27 -5.58 16.65
C ASP A 48 4.47 -4.10 16.97
N GLN A 49 4.19 -3.69 18.21
CA GLN A 49 4.48 -2.33 18.69
C GLN A 49 5.96 -1.95 18.51
N ARG A 50 6.88 -2.86 18.86
CA ARG A 50 8.33 -2.62 18.70
C ARG A 50 8.70 -2.42 17.24
N ARG A 51 8.16 -3.23 16.31
CA ARG A 51 8.42 -3.09 14.87
C ARG A 51 7.87 -1.78 14.33
N GLU A 52 6.69 -1.34 14.78
CA GLU A 52 6.13 -0.04 14.39
C GLU A 52 6.96 1.14 14.91
N ALA A 53 7.35 1.10 16.18
CA ALA A 53 8.21 2.14 16.76
C ALA A 53 9.54 2.27 16.02
N ILE A 54 10.19 1.15 15.67
CA ILE A 54 11.43 1.14 14.87
C ILE A 54 11.20 1.78 13.50
N LYS A 55 10.12 1.42 12.80
CA LYS A 55 9.78 2.00 11.49
C LYS A 55 9.60 3.53 11.56
N ILE A 56 8.93 4.03 12.61
CA ILE A 56 8.71 5.47 12.81
C ILE A 56 10.04 6.19 13.07
N VAL A 57 10.90 5.62 13.91
CA VAL A 57 12.24 6.16 14.21
C VAL A 57 13.13 6.18 12.96
N ASP A 58 13.06 5.13 12.13
CA ASP A 58 13.79 5.07 10.88
C ASP A 58 13.27 6.12 9.89
N LEU A 59 11.95 6.32 9.82
CA LEU A 59 11.35 7.39 9.02
C LEU A 59 11.79 8.78 9.50
N SER A 60 11.88 9.01 10.82
CA SER A 60 12.31 10.31 11.36
C SER A 60 13.79 10.62 11.11
N LYS A 61 14.62 9.58 10.93
CA LYS A 61 16.06 9.71 10.65
C LYS A 61 16.40 9.89 9.17
N LYS A 62 15.45 9.69 8.24
CA LYS A 62 15.70 9.81 6.80
C LYS A 62 15.79 11.28 6.38
N LYS A 63 16.82 11.61 5.59
CA LYS A 63 17.09 12.97 5.06
C LYS A 63 15.99 13.48 4.12
N THR A 64 15.27 12.57 3.47
CA THR A 64 14.12 12.87 2.62
C THR A 64 12.82 12.71 3.42
N HIS A 65 12.31 13.84 3.94
CA HIS A 65 11.01 13.88 4.64
C HIS A 65 9.79 13.77 3.72
N SER A 66 9.99 13.99 2.42
CA SER A 66 8.93 14.04 1.43
C SER A 66 8.80 12.70 0.73
N THR A 67 7.88 11.86 1.21
CA THR A 67 7.10 11.03 0.29
C THR A 67 5.87 11.84 -0.07
N GLN A 68 5.53 11.84 -1.36
CA GLN A 68 4.40 12.57 -1.89
C GLN A 68 3.13 12.02 -1.25
N THR A 69 2.61 12.72 -0.25
CA THR A 69 1.27 12.46 0.31
C THR A 69 0.23 13.06 -0.62
N GLU A 70 -0.99 12.57 -0.61
CA GLU A 70 -2.11 13.12 -1.40
C GLU A 70 -2.26 14.65 -1.18
N ASN A 71 -2.01 15.12 0.04
CA ASN A 71 -2.01 16.56 0.37
C ASN A 71 -0.80 17.34 -0.18
N SER A 72 0.33 16.70 -0.43
CA SER A 72 1.51 17.33 -1.03
C SER A 72 1.34 17.58 -2.54
N ASP A 73 0.40 16.87 -3.17
CA ASP A 73 0.06 16.99 -4.59
C ASP A 73 -0.58 18.35 -4.92
N PHE A 74 -1.26 18.97 -3.95
CA PHE A 74 -1.88 20.29 -4.08
C PHE A 74 -0.92 21.46 -3.80
N ARG A 75 0.29 21.21 -3.27
CA ARG A 75 1.25 22.28 -2.89
C ARG A 75 2.19 22.71 -4.00
N ARG A 76 2.26 21.95 -5.11
CA ARG A 76 3.09 22.31 -6.28
C ARG A 76 2.18 22.64 -7.47
N GLU A 77 2.51 23.70 -8.18
CA GLU A 77 2.05 23.85 -9.56
C GLU A 77 2.62 22.68 -10.36
N LYS A 78 1.75 21.78 -10.82
CA LYS A 78 2.13 20.64 -11.66
C LYS A 78 2.48 21.14 -13.06
N THR A 79 3.70 21.65 -13.24
CA THR A 79 4.22 21.89 -14.58
C THR A 79 4.51 20.54 -15.23
N THR A 80 3.53 20.02 -15.97
CA THR A 80 3.72 18.76 -16.71
C THR A 80 4.53 19.09 -17.95
N GLN A 81 5.76 18.59 -18.03
CA GLN A 81 6.56 18.74 -19.23
C GLN A 81 5.96 17.87 -20.33
N HIS A 82 5.26 18.51 -21.27
CA HIS A 82 4.71 17.84 -22.45
C HIS A 82 5.85 17.46 -23.39
N TYR A 83 6.27 16.20 -23.33
CA TYR A 83 7.12 15.62 -24.36
C TYR A 83 6.22 15.04 -25.44
N ALA A 84 6.13 15.74 -26.58
CA ALA A 84 5.51 15.17 -27.76
C ALA A 84 6.25 13.86 -28.11
N PRO A 85 5.55 12.74 -28.31
CA PRO A 85 6.19 11.50 -28.73
C PRO A 85 6.94 11.75 -30.04
N LYS A 86 8.25 11.48 -30.02
CA LYS A 86 9.06 11.56 -31.24
C LYS A 86 8.64 10.42 -32.17
N GLY A 87 8.48 10.72 -33.46
CA GLY A 87 8.25 9.70 -34.46
C GLY A 87 9.39 8.70 -34.44
N ASN A 88 9.08 7.44 -34.12
CA ASN A 88 10.01 6.34 -34.08
C ASN A 88 9.62 5.37 -35.21
N ASP A 89 10.33 5.43 -36.33
CA ASP A 89 10.25 4.40 -37.35
C ASP A 89 11.23 3.29 -37.02
N THR A 90 10.76 2.04 -37.06
CA THR A 90 11.60 0.85 -36.89
C THR A 90 11.54 0.04 -38.17
N GLN A 91 12.67 -0.11 -38.85
CA GLN A 91 12.77 -0.98 -40.01
C GLN A 91 12.71 -2.43 -39.56
N THR A 92 11.64 -3.14 -39.93
CA THR A 92 11.55 -4.59 -39.71
C THR A 92 12.47 -5.29 -40.71
N GLY A 93 13.33 -6.20 -40.24
CA GLY A 93 14.18 -6.99 -41.13
C GLY A 93 13.34 -7.90 -42.01
N ILE A 94 13.37 -7.71 -43.33
CA ILE A 94 12.74 -8.62 -44.29
C ILE A 94 13.72 -9.77 -44.53
N SER A 95 13.45 -10.94 -43.95
CA SER A 95 14.19 -12.15 -44.27
C SER A 95 13.65 -12.75 -45.56
N ARG A 96 14.43 -12.69 -46.65
CA ARG A 96 14.12 -13.36 -47.92
C ARG A 96 15.04 -14.56 -48.08
N SER A 97 14.48 -15.75 -48.17
CA SER A 97 15.23 -16.97 -48.52
C SER A 97 15.43 -17.05 -50.03
N THR A 98 16.66 -17.33 -50.47
CA THR A 98 16.96 -17.66 -51.87
C THR A 98 16.89 -19.18 -52.02
N ASN A 99 15.73 -19.72 -52.37
CA ASN A 99 15.62 -21.14 -52.72
C ASN A 99 16.10 -21.35 -54.17
N VAL A 100 16.86 -22.41 -54.38
CA VAL A 100 17.27 -22.85 -55.72
C VAL A 100 16.09 -23.51 -56.46
N ALA A 101 16.12 -23.46 -57.78
CA ALA A 101 15.13 -24.13 -58.62
C ALA A 101 15.12 -25.64 -58.33
N THR A 102 13.92 -26.21 -58.16
CA THR A 102 13.77 -27.64 -57.85
C THR A 102 13.48 -28.43 -59.12
N GLN A 103 14.26 -29.47 -59.40
CA GLN A 103 13.99 -30.40 -60.49
C GLN A 103 13.02 -31.50 -60.03
N LYS A 104 11.92 -31.69 -60.75
CA LYS A 104 10.92 -32.73 -60.48
C LYS A 104 10.66 -33.55 -61.73
N GLN A 105 10.57 -34.85 -61.54
CA GLN A 105 10.18 -35.79 -62.59
C GLN A 105 8.69 -36.09 -62.44
N VAL A 106 7.89 -35.69 -63.41
CA VAL A 106 6.44 -35.94 -63.43
C VAL A 106 6.16 -37.05 -64.43
N VAL A 107 5.45 -38.07 -63.96
CA VAL A 107 4.97 -39.17 -64.81
C VAL A 107 3.51 -38.90 -65.15
N THR A 108 3.22 -38.73 -66.44
CA THR A 108 1.87 -38.45 -66.96
C THR A 108 1.37 -39.63 -67.80
N GLY A 109 0.05 -39.67 -68.06
CA GLY A 109 -0.57 -40.73 -68.84
C GLY A 109 -0.89 -42.02 -68.06
N LEU A 110 -0.90 -41.96 -66.73
CA LEU A 110 -1.24 -43.10 -65.86
C LEU A 110 -2.69 -43.06 -65.33
N ARG A 111 -3.46 -42.00 -65.59
CA ARG A 111 -4.83 -41.83 -65.07
C ARG A 111 -5.82 -41.50 -66.19
N GLY A 112 -6.86 -42.34 -66.31
CA GLY A 112 -8.17 -41.97 -66.89
C GLY A 112 -8.37 -42.09 -68.40
N ASP A 113 -7.31 -42.12 -69.22
CA ASP A 113 -7.43 -42.23 -70.68
C ASP A 113 -6.85 -43.55 -71.18
N THR A 114 -7.68 -44.34 -71.88
CA THR A 114 -7.30 -45.63 -72.48
C THR A 114 -6.30 -45.53 -73.63
N GLN A 115 -6.16 -44.35 -74.25
CA GLN A 115 -5.23 -44.12 -75.37
C GLN A 115 -3.95 -43.39 -74.92
N ALA A 116 -3.89 -42.93 -73.67
CA ALA A 116 -2.72 -42.22 -73.16
C ALA A 116 -1.56 -43.19 -72.92
N ARG A 117 -0.41 -42.90 -73.55
CA ARG A 117 0.85 -43.60 -73.30
C ARG A 117 1.59 -42.93 -72.15
N MET A 118 2.21 -43.73 -71.28
CA MET A 118 3.04 -43.23 -70.18
C MET A 118 4.15 -42.33 -70.74
N LYS A 119 4.25 -41.11 -70.20
CA LYS A 119 5.28 -40.14 -70.56
C LYS A 119 5.94 -39.61 -69.29
N VAL A 120 7.27 -39.58 -69.30
CA VAL A 120 8.07 -38.99 -68.24
C VAL A 120 8.56 -37.62 -68.69
N VAL A 121 8.30 -36.60 -67.88
CA VAL A 121 8.69 -35.21 -68.17
C VAL A 121 9.50 -34.68 -66.98
N ASN A 122 10.70 -34.17 -67.27
CA ASN A 122 11.53 -33.47 -66.29
C ASN A 122 11.20 -31.98 -66.34
N ILE A 123 10.84 -31.42 -65.19
CA ILE A 123 10.43 -30.02 -65.06
C ILE A 123 11.32 -29.34 -64.02
N THR A 124 11.87 -28.19 -64.39
CA THR A 124 12.55 -27.29 -63.45
C THR A 124 11.53 -26.26 -62.94
N MET A 125 11.25 -26.28 -61.64
CA MET A 125 10.31 -25.38 -61.00
C MET A 125 11.09 -24.21 -60.37
N ASP A 126 10.95 -23.02 -60.96
CA ASP A 126 11.47 -21.77 -60.40
C ASP A 126 10.47 -21.20 -59.38
N TYR A 127 10.92 -21.00 -58.14
CA TYR A 127 10.15 -20.30 -57.12
C TYR A 127 10.20 -18.79 -57.39
N HIS A 128 9.30 -18.29 -58.25
CA HIS A 128 9.02 -16.86 -58.32
C HIS A 128 8.13 -16.47 -57.12
N ASN A 129 8.73 -15.87 -56.10
CA ASN A 129 7.99 -15.17 -55.06
C ASN A 129 7.27 -13.98 -55.72
N LYS A 130 5.94 -14.04 -55.79
CA LYS A 130 5.07 -12.91 -56.16
C LYS A 130 5.25 -11.76 -55.17
#